data_AF-A0A822GJS7-F1
#
_entry.id   AF-A0A822GJS7-F1
#
_cell.length_a   1.000
_cell.length_b   1.000
_cell.length_c   1.000
_cell.angle_alpha   90.00
_cell.angle_beta   90.00
_cell.angle_gamma   90.00
#
_symmetry.space_group_name_H-M   'P 1'
#
loop_
_entity.id
_entity.type
_entity.pdbx_description
1 polymer ?
#
loop_
_entity_poly.entity_id
_entity_poly.type
_entity_poly.pdbx_seq_one_letter_code
_entity_poly.pdbx_strand_id
1 'polypeptide(L)'
;NAEWTCHYVKLGVDAVEKALEESAGQYCVGDQISIADCCLVPELYFARLFKVDLTAYPIMTAIEERLNELLEFKAAHPNRQQDCPEEEKLKS
;
A
#
# COMPACT_ATOMS: atom_id res chain seq x y z
N ASN A 1 -18.16 1.85 -13.52
CA ASN A 1 -17.92 1.13 -12.24
C ASN A 1 -16.61 1.49 -11.54
N ALA A 2 -15.72 2.32 -12.13
CA ALA A 2 -14.50 2.78 -11.45
C ALA A 2 -14.77 3.81 -10.34
N GLU A 3 -15.80 4.65 -10.50
CA GLU A 3 -16.20 5.64 -9.47
C GLU A 3 -16.65 4.98 -8.16
N TRP A 4 -17.39 3.86 -8.26
CA TRP A 4 -17.79 3.08 -7.10
C TRP A 4 -16.56 2.54 -6.37
N THR A 5 -15.62 1.91 -7.08
CA THR A 5 -14.38 1.40 -6.48
C THR A 5 -13.57 2.52 -5.84
N CYS A 6 -13.34 3.63 -6.55
CA CYS A 6 -12.61 4.78 -6.03
C CYS A 6 -13.26 5.32 -4.74
N HIS A 7 -14.59 5.40 -4.69
CA HIS A 7 -15.32 5.83 -3.49
C HIS A 7 -15.03 4.93 -2.28
N TYR A 8 -15.13 3.61 -2.42
CA TYR A 8 -14.93 2.70 -1.28
C TYR A 8 -13.45 2.53 -0.90
N VAL A 9 -12.54 2.54 -1.87
CA VAL A 9 -11.10 2.58 -1.58
C VAL A 9 -10.77 3.82 -0.78
N LYS A 10 -11.30 4.99 -1.18
CA LYS A 10 -11.11 6.24 -0.43
C LYS A 10 -11.59 6.12 1.02
N LEU A 11 -12.78 5.57 1.24
CA LEU A 11 -13.29 5.33 2.60
C LEU A 11 -12.38 4.42 3.42
N GLY A 12 -11.79 3.40 2.79
CA GLY A 12 -10.84 2.48 3.41
C GLY A 12 -9.56 3.19 3.84
N VAL A 13 -8.89 3.87 2.91
CA VAL A 13 -7.63 4.57 3.20
C VAL A 13 -7.82 5.74 4.18
N ASP A 14 -8.97 6.45 4.13
CA ASP A 14 -9.33 7.47 5.11
C ASP A 14 -9.40 6.87 6.54
N ALA A 15 -10.00 5.68 6.67
CA ALA A 15 -10.15 5.02 7.97
C ALA A 15 -8.81 4.44 8.48
N VAL A 16 -7.99 3.87 7.60
CA VAL A 16 -6.69 3.30 7.96
C VAL A 16 -5.71 4.39 8.38
N GLU A 17 -5.59 5.49 7.62
CA GLU A 17 -4.72 6.62 7.97
C GLU A 17 -5.05 7.13 9.39
N LYS A 18 -6.34 7.30 9.69
CA LYS A 18 -6.79 7.71 11.03
C LYS A 18 -6.43 6.69 12.11
N ALA A 19 -6.58 5.39 11.86
CA ALA A 19 -6.21 4.36 12.83
C ALA A 19 -4.70 4.32 13.10
N LEU A 20 -3.89 4.68 12.10
CA LEU A 20 -2.44 4.74 12.21
C LEU A 20 -1.96 5.90 13.08
N GLU A 21 -2.74 6.98 13.25
CA GLU A 21 -2.42 8.05 14.20
C GLU A 21 -2.21 7.55 15.63
N GLU A 22 -2.91 6.47 16.02
CA GLU A 22 -2.85 5.89 17.36
C GLU A 22 -1.89 4.71 17.48
N SER A 23 -1.64 4.00 16.37
CA SER A 23 -0.97 2.70 16.39
C SER A 23 0.41 2.68 15.73
N ALA A 24 0.68 3.60 14.80
CA ALA A 24 1.92 3.57 14.03
C ALA A 24 3.14 3.98 14.87
N GLY A 25 4.22 3.24 14.67
CA GLY A 25 5.58 3.64 15.06
C GLY A 25 6.43 3.72 13.81
N GLN A 26 7.50 2.91 13.73
CA GLN A 26 8.22 2.71 12.46
C GLN A 26 7.34 2.04 11.39
N TYR A 27 6.41 1.18 11.80
CA TYR A 27 5.51 0.40 10.94
C TYR A 27 4.05 0.61 11.35
N CYS A 28 3.11 -0.12 10.75
CA CYS A 28 1.68 0.04 11.05
C CYS A 28 1.32 -0.13 12.53
N VAL A 29 2.04 -0.99 13.26
CA VAL A 29 1.79 -1.25 14.68
C VAL A 29 3.11 -1.22 15.45
N GLY A 30 3.43 -0.07 16.04
CA GLY A 30 4.71 0.16 16.72
C GLY A 30 5.91 0.01 15.78
N ASP A 31 6.99 -0.61 16.28
CA ASP A 31 8.28 -0.62 15.60
C ASP A 31 8.65 -1.97 14.97
N GLN A 32 7.70 -2.91 14.87
CA GLN A 32 7.91 -4.20 14.21
C GLN A 32 6.91 -4.41 13.07
N ILE A 33 7.39 -5.04 12.00
CA ILE A 33 6.53 -5.45 10.88
C ILE A 33 5.49 -6.44 11.39
N SER A 34 4.25 -6.21 11.00
CA SER A 34 3.08 -6.97 11.39
C SER A 34 2.25 -7.36 10.16
N ILE A 35 1.16 -8.09 10.38
CA ILE A 35 0.21 -8.39 9.29
C ILE A 35 -0.42 -7.13 8.70
N ALA A 36 -0.50 -6.03 9.47
CA ALA A 36 -1.04 -4.76 8.96
C ALA A 36 -0.18 -4.21 7.83
N ASP A 37 1.15 -4.31 7.93
CA ASP A 37 2.11 -3.87 6.91
C ASP A 37 2.00 -4.71 5.63
N CYS A 38 1.81 -6.02 5.77
CA CYS A 38 1.55 -6.92 4.64
C CYS A 38 0.26 -6.58 3.90
N CYS A 39 -0.74 -6.03 4.58
CA CYS A 39 -2.00 -5.58 3.99
C CYS A 39 -1.91 -4.14 3.45
N LEU A 40 -1.07 -3.27 4.05
CA LEU A 40 -0.96 -1.87 3.69
C LEU A 40 -0.41 -1.66 2.27
N VAL A 41 0.73 -2.29 1.95
CA VAL A 41 1.41 -2.10 0.65
C VAL A 41 0.52 -2.46 -0.54
N PRO A 42 -0.16 -3.63 -0.58
CA PRO A 42 -1.07 -3.92 -1.69
C PRO A 42 -2.30 -2.99 -1.73
N GLU A 43 -2.81 -2.50 -0.59
CA GLU A 43 -3.91 -1.54 -0.56
C GLU A 43 -3.51 -0.20 -1.21
N LEU A 44 -2.31 0.32 -0.92
CA LEU A 44 -1.82 1.56 -1.53
C LEU A 44 -1.52 1.39 -3.02
N TYR A 45 -0.99 0.23 -3.43
CA TYR A 45 -0.86 -0.10 -4.85
C TYR A 45 -2.23 -0.10 -5.56
N PHE A 46 -3.23 -0.73 -4.95
CA PHE A 46 -4.60 -0.77 -5.47
C PHE A 46 -5.22 0.63 -5.54
N ALA A 47 -5.03 1.47 -4.53
CA ALA A 47 -5.47 2.85 -4.52
C ALA A 47 -4.87 3.66 -5.69
N ARG A 48 -3.57 3.47 -6.00
CA ARG A 48 -2.94 4.07 -7.18
C ARG A 48 -3.54 3.57 -8.50
N LEU A 49 -3.84 2.28 -8.62
CA LEU A 49 -4.50 1.73 -9.82
C LEU A 49 -5.86 2.40 -10.09
N PHE A 50 -6.60 2.72 -9.04
CA PHE A 50 -7.89 3.43 -9.13
C PHE A 50 -7.78 4.96 -9.07
N LYS A 51 -6.56 5.50 -9.17
CA LYS A 51 -6.26 6.94 -9.21
C LYS A 51 -6.75 7.71 -7.97
N VAL A 52 -6.75 7.06 -6.81
CA VAL A 52 -6.94 7.74 -5.53
C VAL A 52 -5.70 8.58 -5.24
N ASP A 53 -5.88 9.85 -4.88
CA ASP A 53 -4.79 10.74 -4.51
C ASP A 53 -4.30 10.39 -3.11
N LEU A 54 -3.08 9.85 -3.02
CA LEU A 54 -2.49 9.42 -1.76
C LEU A 54 -1.73 10.52 -1.01
N THR A 55 -1.65 11.74 -1.55
CA THR A 55 -0.96 12.86 -0.88
C THR A 55 -1.63 13.27 0.44
N ALA A 56 -2.89 12.88 0.64
CA ALA A 56 -3.64 13.09 1.87
C ALA A 56 -3.33 12.06 2.99
N TYR A 57 -2.52 11.03 2.73
CA TYR A 57 -2.26 9.92 3.66
C TYR A 57 -0.76 9.78 3.98
N PRO A 58 -0.16 10.76 4.67
CA PRO A 58 1.28 10.80 4.93
C PRO A 58 1.80 9.66 5.82
N ILE A 59 1.02 9.14 6.77
CA ILE A 59 1.47 8.06 7.66
C ILE A 59 1.57 6.76 6.86
N MET A 60 0.50 6.40 6.13
CA MET A 60 0.47 5.23 5.25
C MET A 60 1.61 5.26 4.22
N THR A 61 1.77 6.38 3.51
CA THR A 61 2.79 6.50 2.45
C THR A 61 4.21 6.45 3.01
N ALA A 62 4.49 7.05 4.16
CA ALA A 62 5.80 6.96 4.79
C ALA A 62 6.13 5.52 5.24
N ILE A 63 5.16 4.78 5.79
CA ILE A 63 5.34 3.36 6.15
C ILE A 63 5.63 2.54 4.90
N GLU A 64 4.84 2.72 3.84
CA GLU A 64 5.01 2.03 2.58
C GLU A 64 6.39 2.26 1.96
N GLU A 65 6.90 3.49 1.97
CA GLU A 65 8.26 3.81 1.49
C GLU A 65 9.32 2.99 2.23
N ARG A 66 9.21 2.87 3.57
CA ARG A 66 10.14 2.06 4.36
C ARG A 66 10.03 0.56 4.04
N LEU A 67 8.81 0.05 3.90
CA LEU A 67 8.57 -1.35 3.57
C LEU A 67 9.09 -1.69 2.18
N ASN A 68 8.88 -0.79 1.20
CA ASN A 68 9.33 -0.95 -0.17
C ASN A 68 10.85 -0.94 -0.32
N GLU A 69 11.63 -0.57 0.70
CA GLU A 69 13.08 -0.73 0.70
C GLU A 69 13.56 -2.15 1.00
N LEU A 70 12.72 -2.95 1.67
CA LEU A 70 13.03 -4.32 2.09
C LEU A 70 12.98 -5.29 0.90
N LEU A 71 13.89 -6.27 0.89
CA LEU A 71 13.99 -7.24 -0.20
C LEU A 71 12.73 -8.09 -0.33
N GLU A 72 12.08 -8.40 0.79
CA GLU A 72 10.86 -9.20 0.89
C GLU A 72 9.70 -8.52 0.16
N PHE A 73 9.50 -7.22 0.39
CA PHE A 73 8.46 -6.44 -0.29
C PHE A 73 8.80 -6.19 -1.76
N LYS A 74 10.07 -5.91 -2.06
CA LYS A 74 10.57 -5.82 -3.44
C LYS A 74 10.33 -7.12 -4.22
N ALA A 75 10.51 -8.28 -3.61
CA ALA A 75 10.28 -9.59 -4.23
C ALA A 75 8.79 -9.93 -4.37
N ALA A 76 7.96 -9.47 -3.42
CA ALA A 76 6.51 -9.68 -3.43
C ALA A 76 5.75 -8.76 -4.41
N HIS A 77 6.40 -7.76 -5.02
CA HIS A 77 5.75 -6.85 -5.95
C HIS A 77 5.06 -7.61 -7.11
N PRO A 78 3.84 -7.22 -7.54
CA PRO A 78 3.08 -7.91 -8.59
C PRO A 78 3.87 -8.13 -9.89
N ASN A 79 4.66 -7.14 -10.31
CA ASN A 79 5.48 -7.21 -11.53
C ASN A 79 6.65 -8.22 -11.47
N ARG A 80 6.89 -8.85 -10.31
CA ARG A 80 7.96 -9.83 -10.11
C ARG A 80 7.45 -11.26 -9.91
N GLN A 81 6.15 -11.45 -9.98
CA GLN A 81 5.55 -12.78 -9.82
C GLN A 81 5.67 -13.59 -11.12
N GLN A 82 5.73 -14.91 -10.99
CA GLN A 82 5.91 -15.82 -12.13
C GLN A 82 4.79 -15.70 -13.18
N ASP A 83 3.59 -15.35 -12.73
CA ASP A 83 2.35 -15.23 -13.50
C ASP A 83 2.08 -13.79 -13.98
N CYS A 84 2.96 -12.84 -13.67
CA CYS A 84 2.89 -11.50 -14.23
C CYS A 84 3.06 -11.56 -15.77
N PRO A 85 2.20 -10.89 -16.56
CA PRO A 85 2.41 -10.75 -18.00
C PRO A 85 3.76 -10.09 -18.32
N GLU A 86 4.46 -10.58 -19.35
CA GLU A 86 5.81 -10.11 -19.70
C GLU A 86 5.88 -8.59 -19.96
N GLU A 87 4.82 -8.02 -20.55
CA GLU A 87 4.71 -6.58 -20.80
C GLU A 87 4.62 -5.73 -19.52
N GLU A 88 4.19 -6.30 -18.39
CA GLU A 88 4.09 -5.62 -17.11
C GLU A 88 5.36 -5.77 -16.26
N LYS A 89 6.16 -6.82 -16.47
CA LYS A 89 7.41 -7.07 -15.72
C LYS A 89 8.43 -5.94 -15.83
N LEU A 90 8.42 -5.21 -16.94
CA LEU A 90 9.38 -4.13 -17.24
C LEU A 90 8.99 -2.77 -16.65
N LYS A 91 7.82 -2.64 -16.00
CA LYS A 91 7.29 -1.37 -15.49
C LYS A 91 7.57 -1.10 -14.00
N SER A 92 8.46 -1.86 -13.37
CA SER A 92 8.78 -1.73 -11.93
C SER A 92 9.77 -0.61 -11.64
#